data_AF-A0AA42L8L1-F1
#
_entry.id   AF-A0AA42L8L1-F1
#
_cell.length_a   1.000
_cell.length_b   1.000
_cell.length_c   1.000
_cell.angle_alpha   90.00
_cell.angle_beta   90.00
_cell.angle_gamma   90.00
#
_symmetry.space_group_name_H-M   'P 1'
#
loop_
_entity.id
_entity.type
_entity.pdbx_description
1 polymer ?
#
loop_
_entity_poly.entity_id
_entity_poly.type
_entity_poly.pdbx_seq_one_letter_code
_entity_poly.pdbx_strand_id
1 'polypeptide(L)'
;LPEPVIQTSAATADPLVPNTGRPYNPVVTVNGWTLPWRINNGVKEFHLVAEPVVREVAPGFVVNMWGYNGQSPGPTIEVVEGDRVRIFVTNKLPEHTTIHWHGQRLPAGMDGVAGLNQPAIPAGKTFVYEFEARRPGTFMYHPHADEMTQMAMGMHGFWVTHPKTKHPLISDVDRDFCFLLNAFDVEPGTRTPKINTMTDFNIWCWNSRIFPGIDSFNVRLGDRVRLRVGNLTMTNHPIHLHGHEFVMTGTDGGPTPLAARWPEVTADIAVGQMRQLDFIADEEGDWALHCHKSHHTMNAMGHAVPTMIG
;
A
#
# COMPACT_ATOMS: atom_id res chain seq x y z
N LEU A 1 0.60 3.22 25.95
CA LEU A 1 0.62 2.95 24.50
C LEU A 1 1.41 1.65 24.30
N PRO A 2 1.03 0.74 23.38
CA PRO A 2 1.96 -0.31 22.96
C PRO A 2 3.25 0.31 22.41
N GLU A 3 4.41 -0.31 22.63
CA GLU A 3 5.67 0.21 22.07
C GLU A 3 5.61 0.15 20.53
N PRO A 4 5.95 1.22 19.80
CA PRO A 4 5.94 1.18 18.36
C PRO A 4 7.06 0.27 17.85
N VAL A 5 6.71 -0.68 16.97
CA VAL A 5 7.70 -1.44 16.21
C VAL A 5 8.11 -0.62 15.01
N ILE A 6 9.42 -0.54 14.75
CA ILE A 6 10.02 0.19 13.64
C ILE A 6 10.78 -0.81 12.77
N GLN A 7 10.68 -0.65 11.45
CA GLN A 7 11.44 -1.41 10.47
C GLN A 7 11.97 -0.42 9.44
N THR A 8 13.23 -0.51 9.04
CA THR A 8 13.85 0.45 8.09
C THR A 8 14.36 -0.21 6.81
N SER A 9 14.41 -1.55 6.76
CA SER A 9 14.84 -2.31 5.58
C SER A 9 13.90 -2.11 4.40
N ALA A 10 14.44 -1.85 3.21
CA ALA A 10 13.66 -1.76 1.98
C ALA A 10 13.30 -3.13 1.35
N ALA A 11 13.79 -4.23 1.93
CA ALA A 11 13.49 -5.58 1.46
C ALA A 11 12.08 -6.01 1.87
N THR A 12 11.50 -6.93 1.10
CA THR A 12 10.28 -7.64 1.46
C THR A 12 10.50 -8.43 2.74
N ALA A 13 9.72 -8.13 3.78
CA ALA A 13 9.71 -8.93 5.00
C ALA A 13 8.83 -10.17 4.83
N ASP A 14 9.16 -11.23 5.56
CA ASP A 14 8.28 -12.39 5.66
C ASP A 14 6.89 -11.99 6.20
N PRO A 15 5.82 -12.66 5.73
CA PRO A 15 4.48 -12.39 6.24
C PRO A 15 4.39 -12.62 7.76
N LEU A 16 3.70 -11.72 8.45
CA LEU A 16 3.48 -11.85 9.89
C LEU A 16 2.36 -12.86 10.18
N VAL A 17 2.73 -14.10 10.49
CA VAL A 17 1.78 -15.14 10.91
C VAL A 17 1.30 -14.88 12.33
N PRO A 18 -0.01 -14.70 12.57
CA PRO A 18 -0.55 -14.51 13.91
C PRO A 18 -0.33 -15.72 14.82
N ASN A 19 0.26 -15.49 15.99
CA ASN A 19 0.31 -16.50 17.06
C ASN A 19 -0.89 -16.43 18.03
N THR A 20 -1.74 -15.41 17.89
CA THR A 20 -2.95 -15.18 18.68
C THR A 20 -4.05 -14.60 17.79
N GLY A 21 -5.26 -14.38 18.31
CA GLY A 21 -6.38 -13.82 17.55
C GLY A 21 -7.03 -14.80 16.57
N ARG A 22 -7.78 -14.26 15.59
CA ARG A 22 -8.43 -15.08 14.56
C ARG A 22 -7.41 -15.46 13.48
N PRO A 23 -7.38 -16.72 13.02
CA PRO A 23 -6.46 -17.15 11.96
C PRO A 23 -6.83 -16.51 10.62
N TYR A 24 -5.83 -16.24 9.81
CA TYR A 24 -5.95 -15.81 8.41
C TYR A 24 -4.68 -16.21 7.64
N ASN A 25 -4.74 -16.21 6.31
CA ASN A 25 -3.56 -16.38 5.46
C ASN A 25 -2.90 -15.00 5.24
N PRO A 26 -1.72 -14.72 5.81
CA PRO A 26 -1.15 -13.37 5.73
C PRO A 26 -0.74 -12.98 4.31
N VAL A 27 -0.79 -11.68 4.02
CA VAL A 27 -0.32 -11.12 2.74
C VAL A 27 1.16 -10.77 2.81
N VAL A 28 1.87 -10.96 1.70
CA VAL A 28 3.23 -10.43 1.50
C VAL A 28 3.14 -9.01 0.95
N THR A 29 3.68 -8.04 1.67
CA THR A 29 3.81 -6.67 1.16
C THR A 29 5.17 -6.53 0.46
N VAL A 30 5.18 -6.41 -0.86
CA VAL A 30 6.44 -6.36 -1.63
C VAL A 30 7.26 -5.16 -1.22
N ASN A 31 8.55 -5.33 -0.92
CA ASN A 31 9.41 -4.29 -0.33
C ASN A 31 8.81 -3.61 0.92
N GLY A 32 7.97 -4.30 1.67
CA GLY A 32 7.31 -3.79 2.87
C GLY A 32 7.15 -4.87 3.92
N TRP A 33 6.28 -4.62 4.90
CA TRP A 33 6.09 -5.48 6.07
C TRP A 33 4.72 -5.25 6.70
N THR A 34 4.26 -6.20 7.51
CA THR A 34 2.99 -6.13 8.24
C THR A 34 3.18 -5.49 9.62
N LEU A 35 2.27 -4.58 9.99
CA LEU A 35 2.28 -3.90 11.28
C LEU A 35 1.96 -4.88 12.42
N PRO A 36 2.85 -5.07 13.39
CA PRO A 36 2.60 -5.93 14.53
C PRO A 36 1.49 -5.37 15.41
N TRP A 37 0.83 -6.29 16.10
CA TRP A 37 -0.31 -5.98 16.94
C TRP A 37 -0.34 -6.88 18.16
N ARG A 38 -1.14 -6.49 19.15
CA ARG A 38 -1.45 -7.30 20.33
C ARG A 38 -2.95 -7.33 20.59
N ILE A 39 -3.43 -8.36 21.28
CA ILE A 39 -4.79 -8.33 21.84
C ILE A 39 -4.75 -7.71 23.23
N ASN A 40 -5.65 -6.75 23.48
CA ASN A 40 -5.89 -6.17 24.80
C ASN A 40 -7.41 -6.10 25.04
N ASN A 41 -7.92 -6.86 26.01
CA ASN A 41 -9.36 -6.94 26.34
C ASN A 41 -10.26 -7.19 25.12
N GLY A 42 -9.85 -8.12 24.24
CA GLY A 42 -10.61 -8.47 23.03
C GLY A 42 -10.52 -7.44 21.90
N VAL A 43 -9.69 -6.40 22.03
CA VAL A 43 -9.43 -5.40 20.99
C VAL A 43 -8.03 -5.62 20.42
N LYS A 44 -7.92 -5.61 19.09
CA LYS A 44 -6.66 -5.71 18.35
C LYS A 44 -5.99 -4.35 18.29
N GLU A 45 -4.90 -4.18 19.05
CA GLU A 45 -4.19 -2.92 19.20
C GLU A 45 -2.98 -2.82 18.27
N PHE A 46 -2.87 -1.69 17.59
CA PHE A 46 -1.77 -1.31 16.70
C PHE A 46 -1.15 0.02 17.12
N HIS A 47 0.12 0.26 16.80
CA HIS A 47 0.77 1.56 16.96
C HIS A 47 1.40 2.02 15.64
N LEU A 48 0.81 3.04 15.04
CA LEU A 48 1.38 3.74 13.90
C LEU A 48 2.10 5.02 14.35
N VAL A 49 3.27 5.27 13.79
CA VAL A 49 4.07 6.46 14.07
C VAL A 49 4.33 7.19 12.77
N ALA A 50 3.69 8.34 12.57
CA ALA A 50 3.97 9.22 11.44
C ALA A 50 5.29 9.97 11.69
N GLU A 51 6.29 9.81 10.83
CA GLU A 51 7.62 10.40 11.04
C GLU A 51 8.38 10.66 9.73
N PRO A 52 9.38 11.56 9.74
CA PRO A 52 10.36 11.62 8.66
C PRO A 52 11.15 10.32 8.55
N VAL A 53 11.32 9.84 7.32
CA VAL A 53 12.04 8.60 7.00
C VAL A 53 12.99 8.82 5.83
N VAL A 54 13.93 7.91 5.66
CA VAL A 54 14.83 7.89 4.51
C VAL A 54 14.64 6.57 3.78
N ARG A 55 14.33 6.63 2.49
CA ARG A 55 14.05 5.46 1.67
C ARG A 55 15.05 5.39 0.54
N GLU A 56 15.79 4.29 0.46
CA GLU A 56 16.44 3.94 -0.80
C GLU A 56 15.34 3.50 -1.77
N VAL A 57 15.19 4.18 -2.89
CA VAL A 57 14.18 3.85 -3.91
C VAL A 57 14.73 2.91 -4.98
N ALA A 58 16.04 2.98 -5.24
CA ALA A 58 16.83 2.05 -6.06
C ALA A 58 18.29 2.06 -5.57
N PRO A 59 19.12 1.07 -5.94
CA PRO A 59 20.53 1.01 -5.51
C PRO A 59 21.26 2.35 -5.71
N GLY A 60 21.67 2.98 -4.61
CA GLY A 60 22.39 4.27 -4.62
C GLY A 60 21.52 5.51 -4.80
N PHE A 61 20.21 5.37 -5.01
CA PHE A 61 19.25 6.46 -5.07
C PHE A 61 18.39 6.50 -3.81
N VAL A 62 18.64 7.52 -2.97
CA VAL A 62 18.01 7.69 -1.66
C VAL A 62 17.19 8.98 -1.63
N VAL A 63 15.97 8.89 -1.11
CA VAL A 63 15.00 9.98 -1.04
C VAL A 63 14.58 10.20 0.42
N ASN A 64 14.54 11.46 0.83
CA ASN A 64 13.94 11.91 2.07
C ASN A 64 12.41 11.88 1.91
N MET A 65 11.74 11.12 2.76
CA MET A 65 10.31 10.89 2.68
C MET A 65 9.69 11.10 4.06
N TRP A 66 8.36 11.12 4.13
CA TRP A 66 7.61 10.91 5.35
C TRP A 66 6.88 9.59 5.23
N GLY A 67 6.73 8.89 6.35
CA GLY A 67 6.19 7.55 6.35
C GLY A 67 5.63 7.16 7.69
N TYR A 68 5.43 5.86 7.84
CA TYR A 68 4.98 5.28 9.10
C TYR A 68 5.94 4.20 9.57
N ASN A 69 6.28 4.23 10.85
CA ASN A 69 7.07 3.19 11.52
C ASN A 69 8.41 2.89 10.83
N GLY A 70 9.11 3.93 10.38
CA GLY A 70 10.41 3.84 9.73
C GLY A 70 10.43 3.68 8.20
N GLN A 71 9.28 3.58 7.52
CA GLN A 71 9.24 3.42 6.04
C GLN A 71 8.13 4.20 5.34
N SER A 72 8.35 4.41 4.04
CA SER A 72 7.32 4.70 3.04
C SER A 72 7.32 3.56 2.01
N PRO A 73 6.16 2.96 1.67
CA PRO A 73 4.91 3.06 2.41
C PRO A 73 5.08 2.59 3.86
N GLY A 74 4.13 2.98 4.70
CA GLY A 74 3.95 2.42 6.02
C GLY A 74 3.58 0.94 5.99
N PRO A 75 3.65 0.25 7.14
CA PRO A 75 3.37 -1.17 7.23
C PRO A 75 1.92 -1.52 6.91
N THR A 76 1.71 -2.70 6.33
CA THR A 76 0.37 -3.22 6.05
C THR A 76 -0.35 -3.56 7.34
N ILE A 77 -1.58 -3.07 7.50
CA ILE A 77 -2.45 -3.47 8.59
C ILE A 77 -3.29 -4.66 8.14
N GLU A 78 -3.17 -5.77 8.85
CA GLU A 78 -3.97 -6.98 8.60
C GLU A 78 -4.92 -7.24 9.75
N VAL A 79 -6.20 -7.41 9.43
CA VAL A 79 -7.29 -7.65 10.39
C VAL A 79 -8.22 -8.73 9.84
N VAL A 80 -9.01 -9.34 10.71
CA VAL A 80 -10.08 -10.26 10.30
C VAL A 80 -11.42 -9.53 10.42
N GLU A 81 -12.33 -9.77 9.48
CA GLU A 81 -13.71 -9.26 9.52
C GLU A 81 -14.34 -9.51 10.91
N GLY A 82 -14.88 -8.45 11.52
CA GLY A 82 -15.45 -8.43 12.86
C GLY A 82 -14.43 -8.31 13.99
N ASP A 83 -13.16 -8.02 13.70
CA ASP A 83 -12.20 -7.57 14.71
C ASP A 83 -12.56 -6.16 15.16
N ARG A 84 -12.55 -5.92 16.48
CA ARG A 84 -12.46 -4.57 17.04
C ARG A 84 -11.01 -4.14 17.00
N VAL A 85 -10.73 -3.02 16.33
CA VAL A 85 -9.38 -2.48 16.17
C VAL A 85 -9.24 -1.21 16.99
N ARG A 86 -8.06 -1.02 17.59
CA ARG A 86 -7.65 0.23 18.22
C ARG A 86 -6.26 0.59 17.72
N ILE A 87 -6.14 1.74 17.07
CA ILE A 87 -4.92 2.17 16.41
C ILE A 87 -4.46 3.46 17.05
N PHE A 88 -3.35 3.38 17.77
CA PHE A 88 -2.67 4.54 18.31
C PHE A 88 -1.85 5.16 17.19
N VAL A 89 -2.13 6.41 16.83
CA VAL A 89 -1.40 7.15 15.81
C VAL A 89 -0.63 8.27 16.48
N THR A 90 0.69 8.13 16.57
CA THR A 90 1.59 9.12 17.15
C THR A 90 2.20 9.96 16.04
N ASN A 91 2.06 11.28 16.13
CA ASN A 91 2.59 12.21 15.15
C ASN A 91 3.98 12.73 15.59
N LYS A 92 5.04 12.37 14.86
CA LYS A 92 6.40 12.91 15.00
C LYS A 92 6.81 13.81 13.82
N LEU A 93 5.88 14.17 12.94
CA LEU A 93 6.11 15.15 11.89
C LEU A 93 6.25 16.56 12.48
N PRO A 94 6.87 17.50 11.74
CA PRO A 94 6.92 18.91 12.14
C PRO A 94 5.58 19.64 11.99
N GLU A 95 4.56 18.98 11.45
CA GLU A 95 3.22 19.54 11.22
C GLU A 95 2.10 18.64 11.75
N HIS A 96 0.85 19.08 11.60
CA HIS A 96 -0.32 18.32 12.03
C HIS A 96 -0.64 17.20 11.02
N THR A 97 -1.23 16.10 11.46
CA THR A 97 -1.60 14.99 10.57
C THR A 97 -2.93 14.37 10.98
N THR A 98 -3.44 13.45 10.18
CA THR A 98 -4.55 12.53 10.48
C THR A 98 -4.32 11.26 9.68
N ILE A 99 -5.18 10.25 9.81
CA ILE A 99 -5.19 9.08 8.93
C ILE A 99 -6.62 8.80 8.53
N HIS A 100 -6.89 8.87 7.23
CA HIS A 100 -8.08 8.33 6.60
C HIS A 100 -7.90 6.85 6.26
N TRP A 101 -8.93 6.05 6.52
CA TRP A 101 -8.94 4.59 6.32
C TRP A 101 -9.69 4.26 5.04
N HIS A 102 -9.06 4.54 3.89
CA HIS A 102 -9.66 4.47 2.57
C HIS A 102 -10.44 3.17 2.31
N GLY A 103 -11.75 3.29 2.12
CA GLY A 103 -12.67 2.18 1.87
C GLY A 103 -13.23 1.48 3.12
N GLN A 104 -12.75 1.79 4.32
CA GLN A 104 -13.33 1.27 5.56
C GLN A 104 -14.73 1.82 5.82
N ARG A 105 -15.61 0.98 6.38
CA ARG A 105 -16.94 1.40 6.88
C ARG A 105 -16.85 1.55 8.40
N LEU A 106 -16.70 2.78 8.87
CA LEU A 106 -16.43 3.11 10.27
C LEU A 106 -17.36 4.24 10.77
N PRO A 107 -17.45 4.49 12.09
CA PRO A 107 -18.16 5.65 12.61
C PRO A 107 -17.54 6.95 12.10
N ALA A 108 -18.36 7.94 11.75
CA ALA A 108 -17.89 9.18 11.12
C ALA A 108 -16.76 9.88 11.88
N GLY A 109 -16.77 9.86 13.22
CA GLY A 109 -15.71 10.47 14.05
C GLY A 109 -14.36 9.74 14.03
N MET A 110 -14.25 8.62 13.32
CA MET A 110 -13.01 7.83 13.15
C MET A 110 -12.48 7.89 11.71
N ASP A 111 -13.05 8.75 10.86
CA ASP A 111 -12.78 8.76 9.42
C ASP A 111 -11.50 9.48 9.03
N GLY A 112 -10.91 10.29 9.91
CA GLY A 112 -9.60 10.88 9.66
C GLY A 112 -9.57 12.20 8.90
N VAL A 113 -10.71 12.75 8.46
CA VAL A 113 -10.71 14.05 7.75
C VAL A 113 -10.57 15.20 8.75
N ALA A 114 -9.42 15.89 8.71
CA ALA A 114 -9.13 17.00 9.60
C ALA A 114 -10.10 18.17 9.37
N GLY A 115 -10.71 18.68 10.45
CA GLY A 115 -11.63 19.82 10.39
C GLY A 115 -13.07 19.47 9.98
N LEU A 116 -13.33 18.26 9.48
CA LEU A 116 -14.67 17.77 9.18
C LEU A 116 -15.13 16.73 10.21
N ASN A 117 -14.41 15.62 10.30
CA ASN A 117 -14.79 14.45 11.09
C ASN A 117 -14.06 14.40 12.44
N GLN A 118 -12.90 15.04 12.52
CA GLN A 118 -12.09 15.12 13.73
C GLN A 118 -11.14 16.32 13.72
N PRO A 119 -10.62 16.75 14.88
CA PRO A 119 -9.45 17.62 14.94
C PRO A 119 -8.20 16.93 14.36
N ALA A 120 -7.29 17.72 13.81
CA ALA A 120 -5.98 17.21 13.42
C ALA A 120 -5.18 16.75 14.64
N ILE A 121 -4.26 15.81 14.44
CA ILE A 121 -3.31 15.32 15.44
C ILE A 121 -2.11 16.28 15.44
N PRO A 122 -1.91 17.12 16.47
CA PRO A 122 -0.77 18.04 16.50
C PRO A 122 0.57 17.30 16.59
N ALA A 123 1.65 17.97 16.23
CA ALA A 123 3.00 17.45 16.40
C ALA A 123 3.25 17.00 17.85
N GLY A 124 3.86 15.82 18.02
CA GLY A 124 4.14 15.20 19.31
C GLY A 124 2.93 14.63 20.05
N LYS A 125 1.74 14.59 19.43
CA LYS A 125 0.52 14.05 20.04
C LYS A 125 0.12 12.71 19.43
N THR A 126 -0.68 11.98 20.18
CA THR A 126 -1.25 10.69 19.78
C THR A 126 -2.76 10.80 19.73
N PHE A 127 -3.39 10.28 18.68
CA PHE A 127 -4.83 10.07 18.60
C PHE A 127 -5.14 8.57 18.53
N VAL A 128 -6.33 8.18 18.97
CA VAL A 128 -6.76 6.78 19.00
C VAL A 128 -7.95 6.61 18.08
N TYR A 129 -7.75 5.85 17.01
CA TYR A 129 -8.85 5.37 16.17
C TYR A 129 -9.36 4.06 16.73
N GLU A 130 -10.67 3.93 16.92
CA GLU A 130 -11.26 2.68 17.39
C GLU A 130 -12.57 2.38 16.66
N PHE A 131 -12.61 1.24 15.95
CA PHE A 131 -13.78 0.82 15.17
C PHE A 131 -13.77 -0.71 14.96
N GLU A 132 -14.78 -1.22 14.27
CA GLU A 132 -14.86 -2.64 13.88
C GLU A 132 -14.55 -2.79 12.39
N ALA A 133 -13.74 -3.79 12.04
CA ALA A 133 -13.46 -4.14 10.64
C ALA A 133 -14.66 -4.88 10.02
N ARG A 134 -15.61 -4.15 9.43
CA ARG A 134 -16.94 -4.69 9.09
C ARG A 134 -17.03 -5.60 7.87
N ARG A 135 -16.04 -5.58 6.97
CA ARG A 135 -16.10 -6.37 5.72
C ARG A 135 -14.72 -6.74 5.20
N PRO A 136 -14.56 -7.93 4.59
CA PRO A 136 -13.33 -8.31 3.95
C PRO A 136 -13.04 -7.46 2.69
N GLY A 137 -11.77 -7.32 2.36
CA GLY A 137 -11.35 -6.60 1.17
C GLY A 137 -9.92 -6.08 1.23
N THR A 138 -9.53 -5.44 0.13
CA THR A 138 -8.25 -4.74 -0.04
C THR A 138 -8.51 -3.24 0.05
N PHE A 139 -7.78 -2.58 0.94
CA PHE A 139 -7.95 -1.18 1.28
C PHE A 139 -6.58 -0.53 1.48
N MET A 140 -6.57 0.77 1.75
CA MET A 140 -5.35 1.51 2.05
C MET A 140 -5.64 2.53 3.14
N TYR A 141 -4.60 3.17 3.65
CA TYR A 141 -4.71 4.29 4.57
C TYR A 141 -3.72 5.37 4.16
N HIS A 142 -4.11 6.63 4.34
CA HIS A 142 -3.29 7.79 4.00
C HIS A 142 -3.72 9.00 4.84
N PRO A 143 -2.88 10.03 4.98
CA PRO A 143 -3.28 11.25 5.65
C PRO A 143 -4.45 11.95 4.96
N HIS A 144 -5.19 12.75 5.72
CA HIS A 144 -6.24 13.63 5.22
C HIS A 144 -6.25 14.97 6.00
N ALA A 145 -5.04 15.49 6.26
CA ALA A 145 -4.77 16.76 6.95
C ALA A 145 -4.12 17.76 5.99
N ASP A 146 -2.88 17.50 5.57
CA ASP A 146 -2.22 18.16 4.44
C ASP A 146 -1.82 17.09 3.41
N GLU A 147 -2.76 16.71 2.54
CA GLU A 147 -2.51 15.67 1.54
C GLU A 147 -1.46 16.10 0.52
N MET A 148 -1.40 17.39 0.17
CA MET A 148 -0.42 17.92 -0.78
C MET A 148 0.99 17.60 -0.30
N THR A 149 1.32 17.96 0.94
CA THR A 149 2.65 17.71 1.49
C THR A 149 2.84 16.24 1.85
N GLN A 150 1.92 15.66 2.62
CA GLN A 150 2.16 14.38 3.28
C GLN A 150 2.12 13.20 2.30
N MET A 151 1.20 13.21 1.33
CA MET A 151 1.17 12.16 0.30
C MET A 151 2.32 12.32 -0.69
N ALA A 152 2.66 13.55 -1.10
CA ALA A 152 3.82 13.80 -1.98
C ALA A 152 5.16 13.41 -1.33
N MET A 153 5.23 13.42 0.00
CA MET A 153 6.37 12.92 0.77
C MET A 153 6.33 11.40 0.99
N GLY A 154 5.28 10.68 0.57
CA GLY A 154 5.21 9.22 0.59
C GLY A 154 4.41 8.60 1.75
N MET A 155 3.58 9.39 2.44
CA MET A 155 2.77 8.88 3.55
C MET A 155 1.53 8.13 3.05
N HIS A 156 1.61 6.81 3.05
CA HIS A 156 0.50 5.92 2.77
C HIS A 156 0.83 4.50 3.25
N GLY A 157 -0.16 3.62 3.36
CA GLY A 157 0.06 2.20 3.63
C GLY A 157 -1.15 1.35 3.29
N PHE A 158 -0.99 0.03 3.38
CA PHE A 158 -2.03 -0.92 3.03
C PHE A 158 -2.91 -1.30 4.21
N TRP A 159 -4.13 -1.70 3.90
CA TRP A 159 -5.03 -2.36 4.83
C TRP A 159 -5.67 -3.58 4.17
N VAL A 160 -5.55 -4.76 4.79
CA VAL A 160 -6.21 -5.98 4.34
C VAL A 160 -7.14 -6.48 5.44
N THR A 161 -8.42 -6.64 5.09
CA THR A 161 -9.39 -7.32 5.95
C THR A 161 -9.66 -8.72 5.40
N HIS A 162 -9.19 -9.73 6.12
CA HIS A 162 -9.39 -11.13 5.81
C HIS A 162 -10.82 -11.56 6.17
N PRO A 163 -11.46 -12.45 5.39
CA PRO A 163 -12.79 -12.95 5.73
C PRO A 163 -12.72 -13.80 7.01
N LYS A 164 -13.74 -13.69 7.88
CA LYS A 164 -13.77 -14.44 9.15
C LYS A 164 -13.90 -15.95 8.94
N THR A 165 -14.56 -16.34 7.85
CA THR A 165 -14.82 -17.73 7.46
C THR A 165 -14.66 -17.86 5.96
N LYS A 166 -14.69 -19.08 5.43
CA LYS A 166 -14.67 -19.30 3.98
C LYS A 166 -15.75 -18.47 3.30
N HIS A 167 -15.35 -17.61 2.38
CA HIS A 167 -16.25 -16.64 1.76
C HIS A 167 -16.58 -17.09 0.32
N PRO A 168 -17.85 -17.07 -0.12
CA PRO A 168 -18.26 -17.60 -1.42
C PRO A 168 -17.64 -16.85 -2.61
N LEU A 169 -17.19 -15.61 -2.40
CA LEU A 169 -16.54 -14.78 -3.41
C LEU A 169 -15.02 -14.61 -3.20
N ILE A 170 -14.42 -15.19 -2.16
CA ILE A 170 -12.98 -15.05 -1.94
C ILE A 170 -12.38 -16.44 -1.93
N SER A 171 -11.62 -16.75 -2.98
CA SER A 171 -10.90 -18.02 -3.09
C SER A 171 -9.74 -18.05 -2.09
N ASP A 172 -9.49 -19.23 -1.53
CA ASP A 172 -8.22 -19.54 -0.87
C ASP A 172 -7.10 -19.48 -1.92
N VAL A 173 -5.93 -18.96 -1.57
CA VAL A 173 -4.77 -18.79 -2.45
C VAL A 173 -3.50 -19.26 -1.76
N ASP A 174 -2.54 -19.75 -2.53
CA ASP A 174 -1.25 -20.23 -2.03
C ASP A 174 -0.27 -19.05 -1.81
N ARG A 175 -0.45 -17.98 -2.59
CA ARG A 175 0.34 -16.75 -2.54
C ARG A 175 -0.57 -15.53 -2.61
N ASP A 176 -0.39 -14.59 -1.69
CA ASP A 176 -1.13 -13.32 -1.67
C ASP A 176 -0.11 -12.18 -1.53
N PHE A 177 -0.05 -11.29 -2.52
CA PHE A 177 0.87 -10.16 -2.54
C PHE A 177 0.12 -8.84 -2.60
N CYS A 178 0.67 -7.78 -1.99
CA CYS A 178 0.18 -6.42 -2.14
C CYS A 178 1.27 -5.38 -2.42
N PHE A 179 0.95 -4.40 -3.27
CA PHE A 179 1.81 -3.23 -3.54
C PHE A 179 1.02 -1.97 -3.98
N LEU A 180 1.45 -0.80 -3.49
CA LEU A 180 0.88 0.50 -3.81
C LEU A 180 1.70 1.11 -4.94
N LEU A 181 1.00 1.72 -5.87
CA LEU A 181 1.58 2.56 -6.90
C LEU A 181 1.67 3.98 -6.34
N ASN A 182 2.88 4.52 -6.38
CA ASN A 182 3.17 5.87 -5.92
C ASN A 182 4.17 6.54 -6.87
N ALA A 183 4.22 7.87 -6.87
CA ALA A 183 5.08 8.62 -7.76
C ALA A 183 5.65 9.83 -7.04
N PHE A 184 6.84 10.25 -7.46
CA PHE A 184 7.55 11.39 -6.89
C PHE A 184 8.14 12.26 -8.01
N ASP A 185 8.30 13.55 -7.72
CA ASP A 185 9.12 14.46 -8.50
C ASP A 185 10.39 14.74 -7.70
N VAL A 186 11.48 14.09 -8.07
CA VAL A 186 12.79 14.27 -7.42
C VAL A 186 13.76 14.83 -8.44
N GLU A 187 14.26 16.03 -8.20
CA GLU A 187 15.28 16.63 -9.07
C GLU A 187 16.57 15.81 -9.00
N PRO A 188 17.19 15.43 -10.13
CA PRO A 188 18.46 14.73 -10.13
C PRO A 188 19.53 15.43 -9.28
N GLY A 189 20.24 14.65 -8.47
CA GLY A 189 21.25 15.16 -7.53
C GLY A 189 20.67 15.69 -6.21
N THR A 190 19.35 15.77 -6.07
CA THR A 190 18.67 16.08 -4.81
C THR A 190 18.12 14.82 -4.15
N ARG A 191 17.59 14.97 -2.93
CA ARG A 191 16.99 13.86 -2.18
C ARG A 191 15.55 14.13 -1.74
N THR A 192 15.04 15.34 -1.87
CA THR A 192 13.72 15.71 -1.33
C THR A 192 12.75 15.92 -2.48
N PRO A 193 11.57 15.27 -2.49
CA PRO A 193 10.56 15.49 -3.52
C PRO A 193 10.10 16.96 -3.61
N LYS A 194 9.77 17.42 -4.81
CA LYS A 194 9.02 18.65 -5.04
C LYS A 194 7.54 18.39 -4.73
N ILE A 195 7.12 18.79 -3.53
CA ILE A 195 5.79 18.48 -3.00
C ILE A 195 4.64 19.25 -3.67
N ASN A 196 4.94 20.31 -4.41
CA ASN A 196 3.93 21.12 -5.11
C ASN A 196 3.69 20.65 -6.56
N THR A 197 4.27 19.51 -6.95
CA THR A 197 4.09 18.95 -8.30
C THR A 197 2.71 18.33 -8.44
N MET A 198 1.95 18.79 -9.42
CA MET A 198 0.57 18.32 -9.64
C MET A 198 0.51 17.06 -10.53
N THR A 199 1.20 17.06 -11.67
CA THR A 199 1.13 15.97 -12.66
C THR A 199 2.47 15.55 -13.25
N ASP A 200 3.50 16.38 -13.13
CA ASP A 200 4.79 16.21 -13.83
C ASP A 200 5.78 15.36 -13.01
N PHE A 201 5.33 14.22 -12.51
CA PHE A 201 6.17 13.28 -11.75
C PHE A 201 7.21 12.60 -12.66
N ASN A 202 8.41 12.35 -12.14
CA ASN A 202 9.52 11.77 -12.90
C ASN A 202 10.00 10.41 -12.36
N ILE A 203 9.58 10.02 -11.16
CA ILE A 203 9.87 8.72 -10.53
C ILE A 203 8.56 7.97 -10.29
N TRP A 204 8.42 6.78 -10.89
CA TRP A 204 7.26 5.90 -10.77
C TRP A 204 7.63 4.64 -9.98
N CYS A 205 6.98 4.47 -8.84
CA CYS A 205 7.35 3.50 -7.82
C CYS A 205 6.25 2.47 -7.55
N TRP A 206 6.68 1.30 -7.10
CA TRP A 206 5.86 0.38 -6.33
C TRP A 206 6.39 0.35 -4.90
N ASN A 207 5.55 0.65 -3.92
CA ASN A 207 5.96 0.74 -2.51
C ASN A 207 7.24 1.56 -2.30
N SER A 208 7.29 2.73 -2.96
CA SER A 208 8.44 3.65 -2.93
C SER A 208 9.76 3.00 -3.36
N ARG A 209 9.69 2.02 -4.27
CA ARG A 209 10.82 1.37 -4.93
C ARG A 209 10.64 1.44 -6.43
N ILE A 210 11.75 1.59 -7.14
CA ILE A 210 11.81 1.56 -8.61
C ILE A 210 12.70 0.41 -9.04
N PHE A 211 12.37 -0.25 -10.15
CA PHE A 211 13.25 -1.28 -10.73
C PHE A 211 14.65 -0.71 -10.98
N PRO A 212 15.75 -1.42 -10.65
CA PRO A 212 15.84 -2.82 -10.23
C PRO A 212 15.70 -3.06 -8.71
N GLY A 213 15.27 -2.07 -7.93
CA GLY A 213 15.08 -2.17 -6.49
C GLY A 213 13.75 -2.80 -6.03
N ILE A 214 12.88 -3.20 -6.96
CA ILE A 214 11.63 -3.91 -6.65
C ILE A 214 11.94 -5.40 -6.53
N ASP A 215 11.51 -6.02 -5.43
CA ASP A 215 11.73 -7.46 -5.19
C ASP A 215 10.84 -8.31 -6.10
N SER A 216 11.30 -9.53 -6.42
CA SER A 216 10.54 -10.46 -7.26
C SER A 216 9.38 -11.12 -6.52
N PHE A 217 8.31 -11.41 -7.26
CA PHE A 217 7.11 -12.09 -6.77
C PHE A 217 7.28 -13.61 -6.94
N ASN A 218 8.02 -14.24 -6.04
CA ASN A 218 8.40 -15.64 -6.19
C ASN A 218 7.24 -16.59 -5.85
N VAL A 219 6.85 -17.43 -6.80
CA VAL A 219 5.76 -18.41 -6.68
C VAL A 219 6.22 -19.77 -7.23
N ARG A 220 5.49 -20.85 -6.91
CA ARG A 220 5.73 -22.18 -7.48
C ARG A 220 4.80 -22.46 -8.64
N LEU A 221 5.22 -23.35 -9.55
CA LEU A 221 4.34 -23.91 -10.58
C LEU A 221 3.09 -24.51 -9.92
N GLY A 222 1.92 -24.06 -10.37
CA GLY A 222 0.61 -24.47 -9.87
C GLY A 222 0.09 -23.68 -8.66
N ASP A 223 0.86 -22.73 -8.10
CA ASP A 223 0.36 -21.85 -7.04
C ASP A 223 -0.83 -21.05 -7.58
N ARG A 224 -1.93 -20.97 -6.83
CA ARG A 224 -2.94 -19.94 -7.03
C ARG A 224 -2.44 -18.65 -6.38
N VAL A 225 -2.28 -17.62 -7.19
CA VAL A 225 -1.69 -16.35 -6.79
C VAL A 225 -2.75 -15.26 -6.77
N ARG A 226 -2.73 -14.41 -5.74
CA ARG A 226 -3.48 -13.16 -5.67
C ARG A 226 -2.55 -11.98 -5.66
N LEU A 227 -2.83 -10.99 -6.50
CA LEU A 227 -2.20 -9.67 -6.42
C LEU A 227 -3.24 -8.63 -6.00
N ARG A 228 -2.84 -7.78 -5.07
CA ARG A 228 -3.62 -6.65 -4.54
C ARG A 228 -2.88 -5.35 -4.83
N VAL A 229 -3.46 -4.52 -5.68
CA VAL A 229 -2.77 -3.31 -6.15
C VAL A 229 -3.63 -2.10 -5.86
N GLY A 230 -3.02 -1.08 -5.26
CA GLY A 230 -3.65 0.21 -4.99
C GLY A 230 -2.95 1.33 -5.71
N ASN A 231 -3.69 2.35 -6.13
CA ASN A 231 -3.10 3.50 -6.84
C ASN A 231 -3.31 4.81 -6.08
N LEU A 232 -2.19 5.40 -5.65
CA LEU A 232 -2.13 6.69 -4.96
C LEU A 232 -1.42 7.77 -5.78
N THR A 233 -1.15 7.51 -7.06
CA THR A 233 -0.63 8.53 -7.98
C THR A 233 -1.76 9.41 -8.51
N MET A 234 -1.40 10.48 -9.23
CA MET A 234 -2.36 11.36 -9.92
C MET A 234 -2.69 10.89 -11.35
N THR A 235 -2.35 9.65 -11.72
CA THR A 235 -2.65 9.09 -13.04
C THR A 235 -3.05 7.62 -12.94
N ASN A 236 -3.73 7.09 -13.96
CA ASN A 236 -4.04 5.67 -14.00
C ASN A 236 -2.81 4.82 -14.36
N HIS A 237 -2.80 3.56 -13.95
CA HIS A 237 -1.71 2.62 -14.24
C HIS A 237 -2.27 1.32 -14.82
N PRO A 238 -2.03 1.03 -16.11
CA PRO A 238 -2.30 -0.29 -16.67
C PRO A 238 -1.23 -1.25 -16.16
N ILE A 239 -1.57 -2.17 -15.26
CA ILE A 239 -0.65 -3.20 -14.76
C ILE A 239 -0.80 -4.45 -15.62
N HIS A 240 0.28 -4.83 -16.28
CA HIS A 240 0.35 -5.96 -17.22
C HIS A 240 1.20 -7.09 -16.65
N LEU A 241 0.67 -8.31 -16.72
CA LEU A 241 1.34 -9.56 -16.36
C LEU A 241 1.65 -10.35 -17.63
N HIS A 242 2.91 -10.74 -17.81
CA HIS A 242 3.33 -11.63 -18.89
C HIS A 242 3.06 -13.10 -18.52
N GLY A 243 2.92 -13.94 -19.55
CA GLY A 243 2.84 -15.40 -19.41
C GLY A 243 1.55 -15.96 -18.85
N HIS A 244 0.66 -15.13 -18.28
CA HIS A 244 -0.55 -15.60 -17.61
C HIS A 244 -1.73 -14.67 -17.89
N GLU A 245 -2.93 -15.22 -17.99
CA GLU A 245 -4.17 -14.46 -17.77
C GLU A 245 -4.56 -14.48 -16.29
N PHE A 246 -5.23 -13.42 -15.85
CA PHE A 246 -5.79 -13.31 -14.51
C PHE A 246 -7.26 -12.94 -14.57
N VAL A 247 -7.97 -13.17 -13.47
CA VAL A 247 -9.37 -12.79 -13.32
C VAL A 247 -9.48 -11.64 -12.32
N MET A 248 -10.26 -10.62 -12.65
CA MET A 248 -10.56 -9.53 -11.71
C MET A 248 -11.52 -10.01 -10.61
N THR A 249 -11.00 -10.17 -9.38
CA THR A 249 -11.73 -10.80 -8.26
C THR A 249 -12.20 -9.81 -7.19
N GLY A 250 -11.71 -8.57 -7.20
CA GLY A 250 -12.15 -7.55 -6.24
C GLY A 250 -11.79 -6.11 -6.63
N THR A 251 -12.48 -5.17 -5.98
CA THR A 251 -12.27 -3.72 -6.09
C THR A 251 -12.10 -3.10 -4.70
N ASP A 252 -11.93 -1.79 -4.64
CA ASP A 252 -12.06 -0.96 -3.41
C ASP A 252 -13.41 -1.11 -2.69
N GLY A 253 -14.43 -1.65 -3.35
CA GLY A 253 -15.72 -2.03 -2.78
C GLY A 253 -15.71 -3.35 -1.99
N GLY A 254 -14.73 -4.23 -2.26
CA GLY A 254 -14.67 -5.60 -1.76
C GLY A 254 -14.66 -6.65 -2.89
N PRO A 255 -15.01 -7.92 -2.62
CA PRO A 255 -14.96 -8.98 -3.62
C PRO A 255 -16.02 -8.82 -4.71
N THR A 256 -15.62 -9.01 -5.97
CA THR A 256 -16.50 -8.91 -7.15
C THR A 256 -17.38 -10.16 -7.27
N PRO A 257 -18.70 -10.02 -7.50
CA PRO A 257 -19.60 -11.15 -7.76
C PRO A 257 -19.10 -12.02 -8.91
N LEU A 258 -19.23 -13.36 -8.81
CA LEU A 258 -18.70 -14.31 -9.81
C LEU A 258 -19.16 -14.00 -11.25
N ALA A 259 -20.44 -13.64 -11.43
CA ALA A 259 -21.01 -13.33 -12.74
C ALA A 259 -20.52 -12.00 -13.35
N ALA A 260 -19.85 -11.15 -12.56
CA ALA A 260 -19.31 -9.86 -12.98
C ALA A 260 -17.78 -9.88 -13.06
N ARG A 261 -17.14 -11.05 -12.94
CA ARG A 261 -15.69 -11.20 -13.14
C ARG A 261 -15.39 -11.37 -14.60
N TRP A 262 -14.22 -10.88 -15.01
CA TRP A 262 -13.72 -11.02 -16.38
C TRP A 262 -12.23 -11.35 -16.37
N PRO A 263 -11.75 -12.10 -17.38
CA PRO A 263 -10.33 -12.35 -17.57
C PRO A 263 -9.63 -11.15 -18.21
N GLU A 264 -8.35 -10.96 -17.89
CA GLU A 264 -7.48 -9.92 -18.42
C GLU A 264 -6.01 -10.39 -18.42
N VAL A 265 -5.18 -9.69 -19.20
CA VAL A 265 -3.71 -9.70 -19.03
C VAL A 265 -3.18 -8.34 -18.60
N THR A 266 -4.01 -7.30 -18.69
CA THR A 266 -3.69 -5.94 -18.28
C THR A 266 -4.89 -5.31 -17.58
N ALA A 267 -4.70 -4.79 -16.38
CA ALA A 267 -5.76 -4.11 -15.62
C ALA A 267 -5.41 -2.65 -15.41
N ASP A 268 -6.29 -1.74 -15.84
CA ASP A 268 -6.16 -0.33 -15.50
C ASP A 268 -6.58 -0.08 -14.05
N ILE A 269 -5.69 0.57 -13.30
CA ILE A 269 -5.91 0.96 -11.91
C ILE A 269 -5.98 2.47 -11.86
N ALA A 270 -7.18 3.02 -11.78
CA ALA A 270 -7.38 4.46 -11.72
C ALA A 270 -6.99 5.04 -10.36
N VAL A 271 -6.84 6.36 -10.30
CA VAL A 271 -6.48 7.10 -9.08
C VAL A 271 -7.46 6.78 -7.95
N GLY A 272 -6.93 6.47 -6.77
CA GLY A 272 -7.71 6.13 -5.58
C GLY A 272 -8.29 4.71 -5.59
N GLN A 273 -8.13 3.94 -6.67
CA GLN A 273 -8.72 2.62 -6.77
C GLN A 273 -7.81 1.53 -6.21
N MET A 274 -8.46 0.50 -5.67
CA MET A 274 -7.86 -0.80 -5.40
C MET A 274 -8.36 -1.81 -6.43
N ARG A 275 -7.50 -2.76 -6.79
CA ARG A 275 -7.83 -3.95 -7.57
C ARG A 275 -7.26 -5.20 -6.92
N GLN A 276 -8.03 -6.27 -7.01
CA GLN A 276 -7.60 -7.61 -6.67
C GLN A 276 -7.78 -8.49 -7.90
N LEU A 277 -6.72 -9.23 -8.23
CA LEU A 277 -6.70 -10.18 -9.34
C LEU A 277 -6.16 -11.52 -8.85
N ASP A 278 -6.71 -12.61 -9.38
CA ASP A 278 -6.29 -13.97 -9.06
C ASP A 278 -5.91 -14.70 -10.35
N PHE A 279 -4.82 -15.47 -10.34
CA PHE A 279 -4.38 -16.33 -11.45
C PHE A 279 -3.79 -17.64 -10.92
N ILE A 280 -3.59 -18.60 -11.83
CA ILE A 280 -2.81 -19.81 -11.56
C ILE A 280 -1.45 -19.60 -12.21
N ALA A 281 -0.37 -19.84 -11.48
CA ALA A 281 0.98 -19.80 -12.02
C ALA A 281 1.31 -21.12 -12.73
N ASP A 282 0.69 -21.37 -13.89
CA ASP A 282 0.80 -22.64 -14.65
C ASP A 282 1.83 -22.63 -15.78
N GLU A 283 2.52 -21.50 -16.01
CA GLU A 283 3.59 -21.39 -17.00
C GLU A 283 4.95 -21.11 -16.34
N GLU A 284 5.92 -22.01 -16.54
CA GLU A 284 7.27 -21.88 -15.99
C GLU A 284 8.06 -20.74 -16.65
N GLY A 285 8.77 -19.94 -15.85
CA GLY A 285 9.69 -18.91 -16.34
C GLY A 285 9.72 -17.66 -15.48
N ASP A 286 10.64 -16.75 -15.83
CA ASP A 286 10.69 -15.40 -15.27
C ASP A 286 9.79 -14.48 -16.10
N TRP A 287 8.64 -14.11 -15.56
CA TRP A 287 7.64 -13.29 -16.24
C TRP A 287 7.63 -11.86 -15.72
N ALA A 288 7.63 -10.89 -16.63
CA ALA A 288 7.54 -9.49 -16.24
C ALA A 288 6.13 -9.13 -15.73
N LEU A 289 6.08 -8.38 -14.63
CA LEU A 289 4.90 -7.68 -14.16
C LEU A 289 5.25 -6.19 -14.11
N HIS A 290 4.56 -5.36 -14.86
CA HIS A 290 4.93 -3.95 -14.97
C HIS A 290 3.76 -3.03 -15.32
N CYS A 291 3.95 -1.72 -15.12
CA CYS A 291 3.04 -0.73 -15.68
C CYS A 291 3.27 -0.65 -17.21
N HIS A 292 2.19 -0.66 -17.99
CA HIS A 292 2.24 -0.65 -19.46
C HIS A 292 2.25 0.76 -20.07
N LYS A 293 2.44 1.80 -19.24
CA LYS A 293 2.80 3.13 -19.72
C LYS A 293 4.32 3.16 -19.90
N SER A 294 4.82 3.25 -21.14
CA SER A 294 6.26 3.19 -21.43
C SER A 294 7.07 4.21 -20.63
N HIS A 295 6.55 5.43 -20.44
CA HIS A 295 7.23 6.45 -19.63
C HIS A 295 7.38 6.07 -18.15
N HIS A 296 6.50 5.22 -17.60
CA HIS A 296 6.60 4.71 -16.22
C HIS A 296 7.68 3.63 -16.07
N THR A 297 8.09 2.96 -17.15
CA THR A 297 9.15 1.92 -17.10
C THR A 297 10.54 2.47 -17.36
N MET A 298 10.67 3.75 -17.70
CA MET A 298 11.93 4.39 -18.10
C MET A 298 12.50 5.34 -17.03
N ASN A 299 11.96 5.33 -15.79
CA ASN A 299 12.37 6.14 -14.62
C ASN A 299 13.77 6.76 -14.77
N ALA A 300 13.82 8.07 -15.05
CA ALA A 300 14.97 8.92 -15.42
C ALA A 300 14.65 9.87 -16.60
N MET A 301 13.46 9.77 -17.20
CA MET A 301 13.00 10.73 -18.21
C MET A 301 12.85 12.12 -17.57
N GLY A 302 13.79 13.01 -17.82
CA GLY A 302 13.65 14.42 -17.48
C GLY A 302 13.18 15.22 -18.70
N HIS A 303 12.10 15.99 -18.55
CA HIS A 303 11.61 16.90 -19.61
C HIS A 303 12.63 17.97 -20.04
N ALA A 304 13.72 18.13 -19.28
CA ALA A 304 14.78 19.10 -19.50
C ALA A 304 16.12 18.48 -19.94
N VAL A 305 16.21 17.15 -20.12
CA VAL A 305 17.45 16.52 -20.60
C VAL A 305 17.55 16.73 -22.12
N PRO A 306 18.64 17.32 -22.65
CA PRO A 306 18.81 17.49 -24.08
C PRO A 306 18.70 16.15 -24.81
N THR A 307 18.04 16.15 -25.97
CA THR A 307 18.04 14.98 -26.85
C THR A 307 19.47 14.74 -27.35
N MET A 308 20.09 13.66 -26.90
CA MET A 308 21.43 13.24 -27.33
C MET A 308 21.40 12.40 -28.61
N ILE A 309 20.23 12.30 -29.25
CA ILE A 309 20.05 11.70 -30.57
C ILE A 309 20.30 12.81 -31.60
N GLY A 310 21.54 12.89 -32.09
CA GLY A 310 22.00 13.91 -33.03
C GLY A 310 23.50 14.12 -32.90
#